data_AF-A0A8J3ZWD8-F1
#
_entry.id   AF-A0A8J3ZWD8-F1
#
_cell.length_a   1.000
_cell.length_b   1.000
_cell.length_c   1.000
_cell.angle_alpha   90.00
_cell.angle_beta   90.00
_cell.angle_gamma   90.00
#
_symmetry.space_group_name_H-M   'P 1'
#
loop_
_entity.id
_entity.type
_entity.pdbx_description
1 polymer ?
#
loop_
_entity_poly.entity_id
_entity_poly.type
_entity_poly.pdbx_seq_one_letter_code
_entity_poly.pdbx_strand_id
1 'polypeptide(L)' 'MFSYQLHCPACAQPRTFEQPPCADQHEPTCPEWACTSCGTAVLVEPPMPRLLPLPRLAPLPRQRNRRLAA' A
#
# COMPACT_ATOMS: atom_id res chain seq x y z
N MET A 1 19.17 -2.29 6.25
CA MET A 1 18.81 -3.69 5.95
C MET A 1 17.40 -3.93 6.47
N PHE A 2 16.47 -4.19 5.58
CA PHE A 2 15.10 -4.59 5.95
C PHE A 2 15.02 -6.11 5.88
N SER A 3 14.51 -6.74 6.94
CA SER A 3 14.30 -8.18 7.00
C SER A 3 12.87 -8.49 7.42
N TYR A 4 12.24 -9.48 6.79
CA TYR A 4 10.84 -9.84 7.02
C TYR A 4 10.65 -11.37 6.97
N GLN A 5 9.61 -11.90 7.62
CA GLN A 5 9.29 -13.34 7.63
C GLN A 5 8.16 -13.64 6.65
N LEU A 6 8.43 -14.48 5.66
CA LEU A 6 7.49 -14.87 4.60
C LEU A 6 7.54 -16.38 4.35
N HIS A 7 6.46 -16.95 3.83
CA HIS A 7 6.49 -18.32 3.32
C HIS A 7 7.32 -18.38 2.03
N CYS A 8 8.39 -19.16 2.02
CA CYS A 8 9.21 -19.37 0.83
C CYS A 8 8.64 -20.54 0.00
N PRO A 9 8.25 -20.32 -1.27
CA PRO A 9 7.71 -21.38 -2.11
C PRO A 9 8.73 -22.48 -2.44
N ALA A 10 10.03 -22.15 -2.50
CA ALA A 10 11.08 -23.12 -2.76
C ALA A 10 11.45 -23.96 -1.52
N CYS A 11 11.43 -23.36 -0.32
CA CYS A 11 11.69 -24.09 0.92
C CYS A 11 10.43 -24.75 1.52
N ALA A 12 9.25 -24.42 1.00
CA ALA A 12 7.94 -24.81 1.52
C ALA A 12 7.73 -24.52 3.02
N GLN A 13 8.31 -23.43 3.53
CA GLN A 13 8.22 -23.04 4.94
C GLN A 13 8.43 -21.54 5.14
N PRO A 14 8.09 -20.98 6.32
CA PRO A 14 8.47 -19.64 6.71
C PRO A 14 9.99 -19.45 6.75
N ARG A 15 10.49 -18.41 6.10
CA ARG A 15 11.90 -18.04 6.06
C ARG A 15 12.06 -16.54 6.25
N THR A 16 13.27 -16.14 6.65
CA THR A 16 13.66 -14.73 6.65
C THR A 16 14.03 -14.32 5.24
N PHE A 17 13.55 -13.16 4.84
CA PHE A 17 13.85 -12.52 3.58
C PHE A 17 14.55 -11.21 3.84
N GLU A 18 15.47 -10.84 2.95
CA GLU A 18 16.12 -9.53 2.93
C GLU A 18 15.76 -8.79 1.65
N GLN A 19 15.68 -7.47 1.74
CA GLN A 19 15.51 -6.62 0.58
C GLN A 19 16.89 -6.26 0.02
N PRO A 20 17.28 -6.76 -1.17
CA PRO A 20 18.54 -6.37 -1.80
C PRO A 20 18.53 -4.87 -2.17
N PRO A 21 19.70 -4.25 -2.37
CA PRO A 21 19.78 -2.89 -2.91
C PRO A 21 19.08 -2.84 -4.27
N CYS A 22 18.04 -2.02 -4.37
CA CYS A 22 17.20 -1.90 -5.56
C CYS A 22 17.97 -1.16 -6.67
N ALA A 23 18.29 -1.82 -7.78
CA ALA A 23 18.94 -1.19 -8.94
C ALA A 23 17.94 -0.38 -9.79
N ASP A 24 16.67 -0.80 -9.79
CA ASP A 24 15.60 -0.26 -10.64
C ASP A 24 14.96 1.04 -10.10
N GLN A 25 15.53 1.65 -9.06
CA GLN A 25 15.10 2.95 -8.52
C GLN A 25 13.58 3.02 -8.23
N HIS A 26 13.02 1.94 -7.67
CA HIS A 26 11.65 1.94 -7.18
C HIS A 26 11.55 2.71 -5.85
N GLU A 27 10.81 3.82 -5.86
CA GLU A 27 10.51 4.63 -4.67
C GLU A 27 9.06 4.38 -4.21
N PRO A 28 8.77 4.25 -2.89
CA PRO A 28 9.67 4.43 -1.75
C PRO A 28 10.34 3.15 -1.22
N THR A 29 9.88 1.96 -1.64
CA THR A 29 10.43 0.67 -1.18
C THR A 29 10.39 -0.35 -2.31
N CYS A 30 11.51 -1.05 -2.55
CA CYS A 30 11.59 -2.10 -3.56
C CYS A 30 10.67 -3.28 -3.16
N PRO A 31 9.78 -3.75 -4.06
CA PRO A 31 8.87 -4.84 -3.75
C PRO A 31 9.56 -6.22 -3.76
N GLU A 32 10.83 -6.29 -4.16
CA GLU A 32 11.58 -7.55 -4.23
C GLU A 32 12.16 -7.96 -2.87
N TRP A 33 11.99 -9.23 -2.53
CA TRP A 33 12.49 -9.83 -1.29
C TRP A 33 13.17 -11.15 -1.60
N ALA A 34 14.41 -11.35 -1.14
CA ALA A 34 15.18 -12.56 -1.36
C ALA A 34 15.29 -13.42 -0.09
N CYS A 35 14.98 -14.72 -0.20
CA CYS A 35 15.09 -15.67 0.92
C CYS A 35 16.56 -15.85 1.31
N THR A 36 16.91 -15.56 2.57
CA THR A 36 18.31 -15.63 3.04
C THR A 36 18.87 -17.06 3.10
N SER A 37 18.00 -18.08 3.02
CA SER A 37 18.40 -19.49 3.07
C SER A 37 18.62 -20.14 1.70
N CYS A 38 17.93 -19.68 0.64
CA CYS A 38 17.97 -20.36 -0.67
C CYS A 38 18.07 -19.40 -1.87
N GLY A 39 17.93 -18.09 -1.65
CA GLY A 39 18.02 -17.07 -2.70
C GLY A 39 16.75 -16.86 -3.53
N THR A 40 15.68 -17.64 -3.33
CA THR A 40 14.41 -17.41 -4.04
C THR A 40 13.87 -16.01 -3.75
N ALA A 41 13.58 -15.27 -4.82
CA ALA A 41 12.98 -13.95 -4.75
C ALA A 41 11.46 -14.02 -4.86
N VAL A 42 10.77 -13.16 -4.10
CA VAL A 42 9.32 -12.95 -4.18
C VAL A 42 9.02 -11.45 -4.26
N LEU A 43 7.91 -11.11 -4.93
CA LEU A 43 7.40 -9.74 -4.96
C LEU A 43 6.32 -9.59 -3.90
N VAL A 44 6.51 -8.61 -3.01
CA VAL A 44 5.53 -8.22 -2.00
C VAL A 44 5.01 -6.84 -2.37
N GLU A 45 3.80 -6.81 -2.91
CA GLU A 45 3.09 -5.56 -3.18
C GLU A 45 2.89 -4.80 -1.86
N PRO A 46 3.14 -3.48 -1.82
CA PRO A 46 2.78 -2.68 -0.66
C PRO A 46 1.26 -2.80 -0.42
N PRO A 47 0.80 -2.72 0.84
CA PRO A 47 -0.63 -2.75 1.13
C PRO A 47 -1.30 -1.60 0.37
N MET A 48 -2.19 -1.94 -0.57
CA MET A 48 -2.96 -0.93 -1.28
C MET A 48 -3.80 -0.16 -0.25
N PRO A 49 -3.75 1.19 -0.24
CA PRO A 49 -4.53 1.97 0.70
C PRO A 49 -6.02 1.71 0.44
N ARG A 50 -6.74 1.31 1.49
CA ARG A 50 -8.20 1.25 1.43
C ARG A 50 -8.72 2.68 1.33
N LEU A 51 -9.27 3.02 0.16
CA LEU A 51 -10.01 4.26 -0.02
C LEU A 51 -11.27 4.20 0.83
N LEU A 52 -11.33 5.03 1.87
CA LEU A 52 -12.57 5.26 2.60
C LEU A 52 -13.57 5.94 1.66
N PRO A 53 -14.87 5.59 1.72
CA PRO A 53 -15.89 6.29 0.97
C PRO A 53 -15.82 7.79 1.30
N LEU A 54 -15.85 8.66 0.28
CA LEU A 54 -15.97 10.09 0.53
C LEU A 54 -17.25 10.34 1.33
N PRO A 55 -17.22 11.23 2.33
CA PRO A 55 -18.44 11.64 3.01
C PRO A 55 -19.39 12.23 1.96
N ARG A 56 -20.67 11.85 2.05
CA ARG A 56 -21.71 12.49 1.24
C ARG A 56 -21.74 13.97 1.60
N LEU A 57 -21.34 14.82 0.66
CA LEU A 57 -21.50 16.26 0.80
C LEU A 57 -23.00 16.55 1.01
N ALA A 58 -23.32 17.25 2.09
CA ALA A 58 -24.68 17.72 2.30
C ALA A 58 -25.04 18.72 1.18
N PRO A 59 -26.29 18.72 0.69
CA PRO A 59 -26.73 19.74 -0.25
C PRO A 59 -26.52 21.14 0.34
N LEU A 60 -25.97 22.06 -0.44
CA LEU A 60 -25.87 23.46 -0.04
C LEU A 60 -27.26 24.00 0.34
N PRO A 61 -27.39 24.80 1.41
CA PRO A 61 -28.66 25.38 1.79
C PRO A 61 -29.19 26.22 0.62
N ARG A 62 -30.42 25.92 0.17
CA ARG A 62 -31.11 26.77 -0.81
C ARG A 62 -31.34 28.14 -0.16
N GLN A 63 -30.65 29.16 -0.66
CA GLN A 63 -30.89 30.54 -0.29
C GLN A 63 -32.30 30.92 -0.76
N ARG A 64 -33.29 30.77 0.13
CA ARG A 64 -34.64 31.24 -0.11
C ARG A 64 -34.58 32.76 -0.07
N ASN A 65 -34.55 33.37 -1.26
CA ASN A 65 -34.64 34.82 -1.42
C ASN A 65 -35.87 35.33 -0.66
N ARG A 66 -35.66 35.86 0.55
CA ARG A 66 -36.65 36.66 1.28
C ARG A 66 -36.86 37.91 0.44
N ARG A 67 -37.87 37.89 -0.43
CA ARG A 67 -38.41 39.12 -1.00
C ARG A 67 -38.95 39.93 0.18
N LEU A 68 -38.21 40.99 0.54
CA LEU A 68 -38.70 42.11 1.33
C LEU A 68 -39.90 42.67 0.56
N ALA A 69 -41.11 42.39 1.05
CA ALA A 69 -42.30 43.14 0.65
C ALA A 69 -42.38 44.33 1.60
N ALA A 70 -42.21 45.51 1.01
CA ALA A 70 -42.41 46.83 1.58
C ALA A 70 -43.89 47.11 1.85
#